data_AF-E6KB96-F1
#
_entry.id   AF-E6KB96-F1
#
_cell.length_a   1.000
_cell.length_b   1.000
_cell.length_c   1.000
_cell.angle_alpha   90.00
_cell.angle_beta   90.00
_cell.angle_gamma   90.00
#
_symmetry.space_group_name_H-M   'P 1'
#
loop_
_entity.id
_entity.type
_entity.pdbx_description
1 polymer ?
#
loop_
_entity_poly.entity_id
_entity_poly.type
_entity_poly.pdbx_seq_one_letter_code
_entity_poly.pdbx_strand_id
1 'polypeptide(L)'
;LAHGKKKAVVFEFMDHVGDEWMSKVEAVACDMNSDFEEAFKGRYPKLDIVYDRFHIIKNFNDKVVSEIRKMNKDGWLRKALQKLLSCLRIHVTS
;
A
#
# COMPACT_ATOMS: atom_id res chain seq x y z
N LEU A 1 17.36 -1.85 -3.38
CA LEU A 1 17.52 -1.28 -4.74
C LEU A 1 16.31 -1.53 -5.67
N ALA A 2 15.09 -1.80 -5.14
CA ALA A 2 13.92 -2.13 -5.98
C ALA A 2 12.77 -1.09 -5.98
N HIS A 3 12.90 0.03 -5.25
CA HIS A 3 11.82 1.04 -5.16
C HIS A 3 11.54 1.73 -6.51
N GLY A 4 12.58 2.06 -7.29
CA GLY A 4 12.40 2.80 -8.55
C GLY A 4 11.65 2.04 -9.65
N LYS A 5 11.79 0.70 -9.73
CA LYS A 5 11.13 -0.10 -10.77
C LYS A 5 9.61 -0.15 -10.61
N LYS A 6 9.10 -0.01 -9.38
CA LYS A 6 7.68 -0.16 -9.10
C LYS A 6 6.86 1.08 -9.49
N LYS A 7 7.40 2.28 -9.26
CA LYS A 7 6.80 3.53 -9.73
C LYS A 7 6.79 3.63 -11.25
N ALA A 8 7.88 3.21 -11.90
CA ALA A 8 7.99 3.23 -13.36
C ALA A 8 6.85 2.43 -14.02
N VAL A 9 6.56 1.23 -13.52
CA VAL A 9 5.45 0.39 -14.03
C VAL A 9 4.09 1.09 -13.92
N VAL A 10 3.86 1.85 -12.86
CA VAL A 10 2.61 2.60 -12.67
C VAL A 10 2.49 3.74 -13.67
N PHE A 11 3.58 4.47 -13.92
CA PHE A 11 3.60 5.51 -14.94
C PHE A 11 3.43 4.95 -16.36
N GLU A 12 4.11 3.85 -16.68
CA GLU A 12 3.95 3.14 -17.96
C GLU A 12 2.51 2.69 -18.18
N PHE A 13 1.84 2.20 -17.12
CA PHE A 13 0.41 1.87 -17.19
C PHE A 13 -0.46 3.10 -17.49
N MET A 14 -0.23 4.22 -16.81
CA MET A 14 -0.98 5.47 -17.05
C MET A 14 -0.79 5.96 -18.49
N ASP A 15 0.44 5.91 -19.00
CA ASP A 15 0.74 6.31 -20.37
C ASP A 15 0.10 5.37 -21.39
N HIS A 16 0.02 4.07 -21.08
CA HIS A 16 -0.60 3.08 -21.94
C HIS A 16 -2.12 3.28 -22.07
N VAL A 17 -2.82 3.52 -20.96
CA VAL A 17 -4.29 3.72 -20.98
C VAL A 17 -4.69 5.13 -21.42
N GLY A 18 -3.81 6.11 -21.20
CA GLY A 18 -3.98 7.49 -21.63
C GLY A 18 -4.87 8.34 -20.72
N ASP A 19 -4.68 9.66 -20.81
CA ASP A 19 -5.33 10.64 -19.94
C ASP A 19 -6.85 10.70 -20.13
N GLU A 20 -7.36 10.46 -21.34
CA GLU A 20 -8.80 10.45 -21.60
C GLU A 20 -9.50 9.34 -20.82
N TRP A 21 -8.89 8.16 -20.76
CA TRP A 21 -9.41 7.04 -20.00
C TRP A 21 -9.26 7.29 -18.49
N MET A 22 -8.07 7.71 -18.04
CA MET A 22 -7.82 8.04 -16.63
C MET A 22 -8.73 9.15 -16.11
N SER A 23 -9.18 10.07 -16.96
CA SER A 23 -10.10 11.14 -16.57
C SER A 23 -11.45 10.62 -16.07
N LYS A 24 -11.87 9.43 -16.52
CA LYS A 24 -13.14 8.78 -16.18
C LYS A 24 -12.99 7.83 -14.98
N VAL A 25 -11.76 7.60 -14.50
CA VAL A 25 -11.49 6.72 -13.36
C VAL A 25 -11.66 7.50 -12.07
N GLU A 26 -12.51 6.96 -11.18
CA GLU A 26 -12.76 7.53 -9.85
C GLU A 26 -11.85 6.92 -8.79
N ALA A 27 -11.56 5.63 -8.89
CA ALA A 27 -10.75 4.91 -7.92
C ALA A 27 -9.86 3.83 -8.56
N VAL A 28 -8.72 3.53 -7.94
CA VAL A 28 -7.88 2.37 -8.28
C VAL A 28 -7.66 1.50 -7.05
N ALA A 29 -7.78 0.19 -7.26
CA ALA A 29 -7.41 -0.78 -6.25
C ALA A 29 -5.92 -1.12 -6.39
N CYS A 30 -5.11 -0.90 -5.37
CA CYS A 30 -3.70 -1.27 -5.37
C CYS A 30 -3.26 -1.94 -4.05
N ASP A 31 -2.09 -2.57 -4.08
CA ASP A 31 -1.44 -3.09 -2.87
C ASP A 31 -1.00 -1.92 -1.96
N MET A 32 -0.73 -2.18 -0.68
CA MET A 32 -0.28 -1.20 0.33
C MET A 32 1.16 -0.71 0.13
N ASN A 33 1.65 -0.67 -1.11
CA ASN A 33 2.94 -0.08 -1.39
C ASN A 33 2.77 1.42 -1.62
N SER A 34 3.39 2.24 -0.77
CA SER A 34 3.36 3.71 -0.87
C SER A 34 3.85 4.21 -2.23
N ASP A 35 4.72 3.46 -2.93
CA ASP A 35 5.17 3.81 -4.27
C ASP A 35 4.00 3.97 -5.27
N PHE A 36 2.96 3.14 -5.14
CA PHE A 36 1.82 3.12 -6.06
C PHE A 36 0.88 4.29 -5.77
N GLU A 37 0.54 4.48 -4.50
CA GLU A 37 -0.26 5.64 -4.07
C GLU A 37 0.40 6.96 -4.49
N GLU A 38 1.70 7.12 -4.24
CA GLU A 38 2.44 8.33 -4.61
C GLU A 38 2.46 8.56 -6.12
N ALA A 39 2.60 7.51 -6.93
CA ALA A 39 2.58 7.63 -8.38
C ALA A 39 1.19 8.04 -8.90
N PHE A 40 0.12 7.39 -8.42
CA PHE A 40 -1.27 7.72 -8.80
C PHE A 40 -1.65 9.12 -8.37
N LYS A 41 -1.46 9.47 -7.09
CA LYS A 41 -1.79 10.81 -6.59
C LYS A 41 -0.89 11.91 -7.16
N GLY A 42 0.35 11.58 -7.54
CA GLY A 42 1.26 12.52 -8.17
C GLY A 42 0.75 13.02 -9.53
N ARG A 43 0.11 12.16 -10.33
CA ARG A 43 -0.41 12.52 -11.66
C ARG A 43 -1.91 12.81 -11.66
N TYR A 44 -2.69 12.11 -10.83
CA TYR A 44 -4.15 12.25 -10.73
C TYR A 44 -4.57 12.39 -9.25
N PRO A 45 -4.47 13.61 -8.68
CA PRO A 45 -4.78 13.85 -7.26
C PRO A 45 -6.22 13.53 -6.85
N LYS A 46 -7.15 13.55 -7.81
CA LYS A 46 -8.58 13.30 -7.60
C LYS A 46 -8.95 11.83 -7.37
N LEU A 47 -7.98 10.93 -7.54
CA LEU A 47 -8.24 9.50 -7.67
C LEU A 47 -8.20 8.82 -6.31
N ASP A 48 -9.25 8.10 -5.98
CA ASP A 48 -9.36 7.38 -4.71
C ASP A 48 -8.50 6.11 -4.73
N ILE A 49 -7.66 5.95 -3.71
CA ILE A 49 -6.80 4.77 -3.56
C ILE A 49 -7.50 3.78 -2.63
N VAL A 50 -7.89 2.64 -3.18
CA VAL A 50 -8.53 1.56 -2.44
C VAL A 50 -7.53 0.43 -2.25
N TYR A 51 -7.40 -0.06 -1.02
CA TYR A 51 -6.52 -1.19 -0.75
C TYR A 51 -7.27 -2.50 -0.89
N ASP A 52 -6.72 -3.41 -1.69
CA ASP A 52 -7.33 -4.72 -1.92
C ASP A 52 -7.36 -5.56 -0.63
N ARG A 53 -8.56 -6.03 -0.26
CA ARG A 53 -8.82 -6.78 0.99
C ARG A 53 -7.94 -8.02 1.15
N PHE A 54 -7.65 -8.73 0.07
CA PHE A 54 -6.83 -9.94 0.12
C PHE A 54 -5.39 -9.58 0.48
N HIS A 55 -4.84 -8.53 -0.11
CA HIS A 55 -3.51 -8.03 0.20
C HIS A 55 -3.40 -7.51 1.64
N ILE A 56 -4.45 -6.85 2.17
CA ILE A 56 -4.53 -6.45 3.59
C ILE A 56 -4.37 -7.65 4.50
N ILE A 57 -5.21 -8.67 4.31
CA ILE A 57 -5.25 -9.85 5.16
C ILE A 57 -3.95 -10.63 5.04
N LYS A 58 -3.43 -10.81 3.82
CA LYS A 58 -2.16 -11.48 3.57
C LYS A 58 -1.00 -10.75 4.22
N ASN A 59 -0.88 -9.44 4.03
CA ASN A 59 0.19 -8.63 4.63
C ASN A 59 0.13 -8.67 6.16
N PHE A 60 -1.07 -8.62 6.75
CA PHE A 60 -1.25 -8.76 8.20
C PHE A 60 -0.83 -10.16 8.69
N ASN A 61 -1.29 -11.22 8.03
CA ASN A 61 -0.93 -12.58 8.40
C ASN A 61 0.59 -12.81 8.28
N ASP A 62 1.21 -12.35 7.20
CA ASP A 62 2.63 -12.54 6.95
C ASP A 62 3.49 -11.73 7.92
N LYS A 63 3.16 -10.45 8.17
CA LYS A 63 4.01 -9.55 8.98
C LYS A 63 3.73 -9.57 10.47
N VAL A 64 2.51 -9.91 10.88
CA VAL A 64 2.07 -9.83 12.28
C VAL A 64 1.83 -11.24 12.82
N VAL A 65 0.93 -12.01 12.22
CA VAL A 65 0.55 -13.34 12.75
C VAL A 65 1.71 -14.33 12.69
N SER A 66 2.46 -14.37 11.58
CA SER A 66 3.59 -15.29 11.43
C SER A 66 4.71 -15.02 12.43
N GLU A 67 4.90 -13.75 12.81
CA GLU A 67 5.93 -13.32 13.73
C GLU A 67 5.52 -13.57 15.19
N ILE A 68 4.25 -13.34 15.52
CA ILE A 68 3.67 -13.73 16.82
C ILE A 68 3.87 -15.23 17.05
N ARG A 69 3.62 -16.07 16.04
CA ARG A 69 3.81 -17.52 16.12
C ARG A 69 5.27 -17.95 16.37
N LYS A 70 6.24 -17.10 16.01
CA LYS A 70 7.68 -17.41 16.13
C LYS A 70 8.33 -16.84 17.39
N MET A 71 7.63 -16.02 18.20
CA MET A 71 8.26 -15.23 19.27
C MET A 71 7.92 -15.74 20.69
N ASN A 72 8.96 -15.86 21.54
CA ASN A 72 8.85 -16.16 22.97
C ASN A 72 8.47 -14.92 23.80
N LYS A 73 7.88 -15.14 24.99
CA LYS A 73 6.86 -14.32 25.66
C LYS A 73 7.17 -12.87 26.11
N ASP A 74 8.36 -12.29 25.94
CA ASP A 74 8.67 -10.98 26.55
C ASP A 74 8.85 -9.84 25.53
N GLY A 75 8.10 -8.73 25.72
CA GLY A 75 8.14 -7.52 24.87
C GLY A 75 7.30 -7.58 23.58
N TRP A 76 6.48 -8.61 23.42
CA TRP A 76 5.76 -8.92 22.18
C TRP A 76 4.69 -7.90 21.80
N LEU A 77 3.96 -7.37 22.77
CA LEU A 77 2.86 -6.43 22.52
C LEU A 77 3.37 -5.16 21.81
N ARG A 78 4.53 -4.65 22.24
CA ARG A 78 5.12 -3.42 21.71
C ARG A 78 5.64 -3.62 20.29
N LYS A 79 6.30 -4.75 20.01
CA LYS A 79 6.79 -5.08 18.65
C LYS A 79 5.64 -5.39 17.68
N ALA A 80 4.62 -6.12 18.13
CA ALA A 80 3.44 -6.40 17.33
C ALA A 80 2.68 -5.11 16.99
N LEU A 81 2.44 -4.24 17.97
CA LEU A 81 1.81 -2.92 17.75
C LEU A 81 2.62 -2.05 16.79
N GLN A 82 3.94 -1.97 16.95
CA GLN A 82 4.79 -1.15 16.08
C GLN A 82 4.76 -1.65 14.62
N LYS A 83 4.67 -2.97 14.41
CA LYS A 83 4.55 -3.58 13.09
C LYS A 83 3.14 -3.45 12.49
N LEU A 84 2.11 -3.55 13.31
CA LEU A 84 0.72 -3.22 12.96
C LEU A 84 0.61 -1.77 12.49
N LEU A 85 1.13 -0.82 13.27
CA LEU A 85 1.18 0.61 12.93
C LEU A 85 1.96 0.88 11.64
N SER A 86 3.03 0.13 11.37
CA SER A 86 3.76 0.24 10.10
C SER A 86 2.99 -0.27 8.88
N CYS A 87 2.04 -1.19 9.09
CA CYS A 87 1.16 -1.71 8.04
C CYS A 87 -0.11 -0.88 7.87
N LEU A 88 -0.56 -0.21 8.94
CA LEU A 88 -1.76 0.62 8.99
C LEU A 88 -1.42 2.12 8.95
N ARG A 89 -0.43 2.52 8.13
CA ARG A 89 -0.13 3.93 7.89
C ARG A 89 -1.24 4.54 7.01
N ILE A 90 -2.47 4.57 7.53
CA ILE A 90 -3.51 5.49 7.10
C ILE A 90 -2.98 6.87 7.51
N HIS A 91 -2.66 7.71 6.53
CA HIS A 91 -2.43 9.13 6.77
C HIS A 91 -3.72 9.71 7.38
N VAL A 92 -3.77 9.83 8.71
CA VAL A 92 -4.66 10.79 9.36
C VAL A 92 -3.85 12.07 9.45
N THR A 93 -3.93 12.88 8.41
CA THR A 93 -3.49 14.28 8.47
C THR A 93 -4.57 15.05 9.22
N SER A 94 -4.21 15.69 10.33
CA SER A 94 -5.02 16.80 10.87
C SER A 94 -4.88 18.02 10.00
#